data_AF-A0A923VLK2-F1
#
_entry.id   AF-A0A923VLK2-F1
#
_cell.length_a   1.000
_cell.length_b   1.000
_cell.length_c   1.000
_cell.angle_alpha   90.00
_cell.angle_beta   90.00
_cell.angle_gamma   90.00
#
_symmetry.space_group_name_H-M   'P 1'
#
loop_
_entity.id
_entity.type
_entity.pdbx_description
1 polymer ?
#
loop_
_entity_poly.entity_id
_entity_poly.type
_entity_poly.pdbx_seq_one_letter_code
_entity_poly.pdbx_strand_id
1 'polypeptide(L)'
;MKLSGLEPVNIGADSLFVNIGERTNVTGSKAFARMILNGEFEQALAVARQQVENGAQVIDINMDEAMLDSKAAMVRFLNLIASEPDISRVPIMVDSSKWEVIEAGLRCIQGKGIVNSISMKEGLDAFRHQARLVRRYGAAAVVMAFDEKGQADTYKRKIEICERAYRVLVDELDFPPEDIIFDPNIFAIATGIDEHNNYAVDFINATRWIKENLPGAKVSGGVSNVSFSFRGNDPVREAIHTVFLYHAIKAGMDMGIVNAGMVGVYDDLEPELRERVEDVVLNRRADAGERLIEVAESAKGAAKDDSKRNEWRGGTVEQRLSHALVHGITEHIVTDTEEMYQIVLARGGRPLHVIEGPLMDGMNIVGDLFSQGKMFLPQVVKSARVMKSAVAHLIPYIEEEKRLQAEAGEDVKARGKIIIATVKGDVHDIGKNIVTVVLQCNNFEVVNMGVMVPCHEILARAKVEGADIVGLSGLITPSLEEMQYVAGEMQKDDHFRLRK
;
A
#
# COMPACT_ATOMS: atom_id res chain seq x y z
N MET A 1 6.68 14.40 -2.07
CA MET A 1 5.61 14.67 -1.09
C MET A 1 5.99 14.09 0.27
N LYS A 2 5.69 14.82 1.35
CA LYS A 2 5.80 14.31 2.71
C LYS A 2 4.43 14.43 3.37
N LEU A 3 3.90 13.33 3.88
CA LEU A 3 2.66 13.28 4.64
C LEU A 3 2.96 12.72 6.04
N SER A 4 2.03 12.85 6.97
CA SER A 4 2.18 12.21 8.27
C SER A 4 0.85 11.96 8.96
N GLY A 5 0.73 10.80 9.60
CA GLY A 5 -0.16 10.59 10.74
C GLY A 5 0.63 10.87 12.02
N LEU A 6 0.73 9.88 12.90
CA LEU A 6 1.77 9.83 13.95
C LEU A 6 3.14 9.46 13.38
N GLU A 7 3.17 8.70 12.28
CA GLU A 7 4.39 8.32 11.57
C GLU A 7 4.50 9.11 10.25
N PRO A 8 5.72 9.38 9.77
CA PRO A 8 5.94 10.03 8.48
C PRO A 8 5.71 9.07 7.32
N VAL A 9 5.07 9.55 6.25
CA VAL A 9 4.90 8.85 4.97
C VAL A 9 5.54 9.69 3.86
N ASN A 10 6.69 9.23 3.37
CA ASN A 10 7.45 9.91 2.31
C ASN A 10 7.13 9.28 0.95
N ILE A 11 6.66 10.10 0.01
CA ILE A 11 6.33 9.70 -1.36
C ILE A 11 7.27 10.43 -2.33
N GLY A 12 8.27 9.72 -2.80
CA GLY A 12 9.34 10.15 -3.71
C GLY A 12 9.23 9.53 -5.10
N ALA A 13 10.37 9.46 -5.81
CA ALA A 13 10.48 8.81 -7.13
C ALA A 13 10.63 7.29 -7.02
N ASP A 14 11.32 6.82 -5.98
CA ASP A 14 11.50 5.39 -5.68
C ASP A 14 10.33 4.81 -4.86
N SER A 15 9.33 5.64 -4.55
CA SER A 15 8.14 5.20 -3.84
C SER A 15 7.25 4.38 -4.76
N LEU A 16 6.75 3.29 -4.21
CA LEU A 16 5.77 2.42 -4.84
C LEU A 16 4.40 3.10 -4.85
N PHE A 17 3.46 2.51 -5.60
CA PHE A 17 2.08 2.99 -5.66
C PHE A 17 1.45 3.10 -4.27
N VAL A 18 0.90 4.26 -3.96
CA VAL A 18 0.30 4.57 -2.65
C VAL A 18 -1.19 4.24 -2.64
N ASN A 19 -1.59 3.36 -1.72
CA ASN A 19 -2.97 2.92 -1.60
C ASN A 19 -3.71 3.78 -0.58
N ILE A 20 -4.72 4.50 -1.05
CA ILE A 20 -5.61 5.32 -0.23
C ILE A 20 -6.89 4.51 0.01
N GLY A 21 -7.18 4.17 1.27
CA GLY A 21 -8.32 3.31 1.62
C GLY A 21 -9.66 4.01 1.44
N GLU A 22 -10.55 3.47 0.59
CA GLU A 22 -11.83 4.08 0.19
C GLU A 22 -13.05 3.77 1.09
N ARG A 23 -12.96 2.79 2.01
CA ARG A 23 -14.14 2.18 2.65
C ARG A 23 -14.75 3.02 3.77
N THR A 24 -14.03 4.03 4.26
CA THR A 24 -14.44 5.01 5.27
C THR A 24 -15.22 6.16 4.64
N ASN A 25 -16.13 5.82 3.73
CA ASN A 25 -16.89 6.76 2.92
C ASN A 25 -18.39 6.43 3.02
N VAL A 26 -19.18 7.36 3.55
CA VAL A 26 -20.63 7.17 3.75
C VAL A 26 -21.36 6.98 2.41
N THR A 27 -20.95 7.68 1.36
CA THR A 27 -21.55 7.54 0.02
C THR A 27 -21.09 6.24 -0.68
N GLY A 28 -19.85 5.83 -0.47
CA GLY A 28 -19.20 4.71 -1.16
C GLY A 28 -19.41 3.33 -0.52
N SER A 29 -19.61 3.27 0.80
CA SER A 29 -19.62 2.02 1.58
C SER A 29 -20.91 1.87 2.38
N LYS A 30 -21.81 0.98 1.93
CA LYS A 30 -23.10 0.71 2.61
C LYS A 30 -22.93 0.30 4.08
N ALA A 31 -21.88 -0.47 4.38
CA ALA A 31 -21.60 -0.93 5.74
C ALA A 31 -21.18 0.24 6.64
N PHE A 32 -20.29 1.10 6.15
CA PHE A 32 -19.84 2.29 6.87
C PHE A 32 -20.98 3.30 7.04
N ALA A 33 -21.75 3.55 5.98
CA ALA A 33 -22.93 4.41 6.00
C ALA A 33 -23.92 4.00 7.10
N ARG A 34 -24.23 2.70 7.18
CA ARG A 34 -25.11 2.16 8.22
C ARG A 34 -24.55 2.43 9.63
N MET A 35 -23.26 2.19 9.86
CA MET A 35 -22.65 2.41 11.17
C MET A 35 -22.71 3.89 11.58
N ILE A 36 -22.34 4.80 10.67
CA ILE A 36 -22.34 6.24 10.95
C ILE A 36 -23.77 6.77 11.18
N LEU A 37 -24.73 6.39 10.34
CA LEU A 37 -26.13 6.80 10.48
C LEU A 37 -26.78 6.28 11.77
N ASN A 38 -26.35 5.11 12.25
CA ASN A 38 -26.79 4.55 13.53
C ASN A 38 -26.03 5.09 14.75
N GLY A 39 -25.04 5.96 14.54
CA GLY A 39 -24.19 6.48 15.63
C GLY A 39 -23.17 5.49 16.18
N GLU A 40 -22.91 4.38 15.47
CA GLU A 40 -22.00 3.29 15.83
C GLU A 40 -20.54 3.62 15.44
N PHE A 41 -20.04 4.80 15.83
CA PHE A 41 -18.71 5.29 15.44
C PHE A 41 -17.56 4.37 15.87
N GLU A 42 -17.67 3.69 17.02
CA GLU A 42 -16.67 2.73 17.49
C GLU A 42 -16.55 1.51 16.55
N GLN A 43 -17.67 1.00 16.04
CA GLN A 43 -17.65 -0.08 15.05
C GLN A 43 -17.06 0.40 13.72
N ALA A 44 -17.31 1.66 13.37
CA ALA A 44 -16.77 2.27 12.17
C ALA A 44 -15.24 2.41 12.21
N LEU A 45 -14.60 2.53 13.39
CA LEU A 45 -13.14 2.50 13.53
C LEU A 45 -12.53 1.18 13.05
N ALA A 46 -13.23 0.06 13.23
CA ALA A 46 -12.76 -1.23 12.76
C ALA A 46 -12.60 -1.26 11.23
N VAL A 47 -13.44 -0.51 10.49
CA VAL A 47 -13.32 -0.36 9.03
C VAL A 47 -12.03 0.37 8.67
N ALA A 48 -11.71 1.46 9.37
CA ALA A 48 -10.47 2.20 9.17
C ALA A 48 -9.24 1.33 9.51
N ARG A 49 -9.25 0.66 10.68
CA ARG A 49 -8.17 -0.23 11.12
C ARG A 49 -7.92 -1.36 10.12
N GLN A 50 -8.98 -2.01 9.66
CA GLN A 50 -8.88 -3.09 8.68
C GLN A 50 -8.23 -2.63 7.36
N GLN A 51 -8.45 -1.39 6.93
CA GLN A 51 -7.81 -0.86 5.73
C GLN A 51 -6.31 -0.66 5.93
N VAL A 52 -5.90 -0.10 7.07
CA VAL A 52 -4.49 0.08 7.42
C VAL A 52 -3.78 -1.28 7.55
N GLU A 53 -4.41 -2.25 8.21
CA GLU A 53 -3.90 -3.62 8.32
C GLU A 53 -3.76 -4.32 6.96
N ASN A 54 -4.64 -3.98 6.01
CA ASN A 54 -4.59 -4.49 4.64
C ASN A 54 -3.63 -3.68 3.74
N GLY A 55 -2.84 -2.76 4.30
CA GLY A 55 -1.77 -2.06 3.58
C GLY A 55 -2.17 -0.71 2.99
N ALA A 56 -3.31 -0.13 3.36
CA ALA A 56 -3.60 1.27 3.06
C ALA A 56 -2.57 2.18 3.77
N GLN A 57 -1.92 3.05 2.99
CA GLN A 57 -0.90 3.98 3.47
C GLN A 57 -1.48 5.36 3.79
N VAL A 58 -2.71 5.62 3.35
CA VAL A 58 -3.52 6.80 3.64
C VAL A 58 -4.96 6.32 3.79
N ILE A 59 -5.76 6.97 4.65
CA ILE A 59 -7.18 6.67 4.79
C ILE A 59 -8.01 7.86 4.31
N ASP A 60 -8.89 7.62 3.32
CA ASP A 60 -9.87 8.61 2.84
C ASP A 60 -11.11 8.57 3.71
N ILE A 61 -11.53 9.73 4.23
CA ILE A 61 -12.67 9.83 5.15
C ILE A 61 -13.67 10.79 4.55
N ASN A 62 -14.85 10.26 4.21
CA ASN A 62 -15.96 11.02 3.66
C ASN A 62 -17.21 10.84 4.51
N MET A 63 -17.75 11.97 5.00
CA MET A 63 -18.96 12.05 5.82
C MET A 63 -20.10 12.81 5.13
N ASP A 64 -20.02 13.00 3.82
CA ASP A 64 -21.07 13.64 3.04
C ASP A 64 -22.27 12.69 2.89
N GLU A 65 -23.40 13.12 3.44
CA GLU A 65 -24.70 12.46 3.33
C GLU A 65 -25.79 13.48 3.64
N ALA A 66 -26.91 13.44 2.93
CA ALA A 66 -27.97 14.44 3.07
C ALA A 66 -28.64 14.43 4.45
N MET A 67 -28.66 13.26 5.09
CA MET A 67 -29.30 13.03 6.40
C MET A 67 -28.36 13.25 7.60
N LEU A 68 -27.09 13.62 7.36
CA LEU A 68 -26.05 13.71 8.37
C LEU A 68 -25.56 15.16 8.55
N ASP A 69 -25.27 15.57 9.79
CA ASP A 69 -24.39 16.71 10.02
C ASP A 69 -22.95 16.28 9.69
N SER A 70 -22.59 16.39 8.42
CA SER A 70 -21.28 15.96 7.89
C SER A 70 -20.11 16.59 8.64
N LYS A 71 -20.24 17.84 9.08
CA LYS A 71 -19.18 18.55 9.80
C LYS A 71 -19.00 17.95 11.20
N ALA A 72 -20.09 17.77 11.95
CA ALA A 72 -20.03 17.17 13.28
C ALA A 72 -19.56 15.72 13.23
N ALA A 73 -20.01 14.95 12.24
CA ALA A 73 -19.60 13.56 12.04
C ALA A 73 -18.10 13.44 11.69
N MET A 74 -17.59 14.31 10.81
CA MET A 74 -16.17 14.38 10.45
C MET A 74 -15.31 14.65 11.70
N VAL A 75 -15.64 15.70 12.45
CA VAL A 75 -14.92 16.05 13.68
C VAL A 75 -14.94 14.90 14.69
N ARG A 76 -16.12 14.31 14.92
CA ARG A 76 -16.26 13.19 15.87
C ARG A 76 -15.41 12.00 15.47
N PHE A 77 -15.47 11.59 14.21
CA PHE A 77 -14.76 10.39 13.75
C PHE A 77 -13.24 10.60 13.71
N LEU A 78 -12.76 11.77 13.29
CA LEU A 78 -11.33 12.09 13.31
C LEU A 78 -10.76 12.14 14.72
N ASN A 79 -11.50 12.66 15.69
CA ASN A 79 -11.09 12.65 17.09
C ASN A 79 -10.99 11.22 17.66
N LEU A 80 -11.90 10.32 17.25
CA LEU A 80 -11.82 8.91 17.62
C LEU A 80 -10.63 8.20 16.96
N ILE A 81 -10.35 8.50 15.69
CA ILE A 81 -9.15 7.97 15.01
C ILE A 81 -7.88 8.42 15.72
N ALA A 82 -7.82 9.66 16.19
CA ALA A 82 -6.66 10.18 16.94
C ALA A 82 -6.40 9.43 18.26
N SER A 83 -7.42 8.77 18.84
CA SER A 83 -7.24 7.91 20.02
C SER A 83 -6.79 6.48 19.70
N GLU A 84 -6.72 6.10 18.43
CA GLU A 84 -6.35 4.75 17.98
C GLU A 84 -5.00 4.77 17.24
N PRO A 85 -3.88 4.39 17.88
CA PRO A 85 -2.53 4.46 17.29
C PRO A 85 -2.39 3.65 16.00
N ASP A 86 -3.03 2.47 15.92
CA ASP A 86 -2.96 1.60 14.74
C ASP A 86 -3.55 2.24 13.49
N ILE A 87 -4.46 3.21 13.66
CA ILE A 87 -5.09 3.97 12.57
C ILE A 87 -4.35 5.29 12.37
N SER A 88 -4.17 6.06 13.44
CA SER A 88 -3.60 7.41 13.38
C SER A 88 -2.12 7.44 12.97
N ARG A 89 -1.41 6.30 12.93
CA ARG A 89 -0.06 6.21 12.36
C ARG A 89 0.01 6.61 10.88
N VAL A 90 -1.05 6.39 10.09
CA VAL A 90 -1.07 6.79 8.67
C VAL A 90 -1.76 8.16 8.46
N PRO A 91 -1.39 8.94 7.42
CA PRO A 91 -2.05 10.19 7.07
C PRO A 91 -3.53 10.01 6.73
N ILE A 92 -4.29 11.08 6.96
CA ILE A 92 -5.71 11.15 6.62
C ILE A 92 -5.92 12.03 5.38
N MET A 93 -6.72 11.53 4.45
CA MET A 93 -7.32 12.30 3.37
C MET A 93 -8.73 12.71 3.81
N VAL A 94 -8.94 14.02 4.00
CA VAL A 94 -10.23 14.58 4.41
C VAL A 94 -11.06 14.84 3.16
N ASP A 95 -12.10 14.04 2.96
CA ASP A 95 -12.95 14.05 1.77
C ASP A 95 -14.32 14.69 2.05
N SER A 96 -14.62 15.78 1.34
CA SER A 96 -15.95 16.38 1.30
C SER A 96 -16.10 17.33 0.11
N SER A 97 -17.32 17.45 -0.38
CA SER A 97 -17.74 18.49 -1.33
C SER A 97 -17.90 19.87 -0.69
N LYS A 98 -17.85 19.97 0.65
CA LYS A 98 -18.09 21.19 1.43
C LYS A 98 -16.81 21.66 2.13
N TRP A 99 -16.36 22.88 1.81
CA TRP A 99 -15.13 23.43 2.38
C TRP A 99 -15.15 23.51 3.91
N GLU A 100 -16.29 23.86 4.51
CA GLU A 100 -16.44 23.96 5.96
C GLU A 100 -16.27 22.61 6.69
N VAL A 101 -16.48 21.49 6.00
CA VAL A 101 -16.24 20.14 6.52
C VAL A 101 -14.75 19.80 6.41
N ILE A 102 -14.14 20.09 5.24
CA ILE A 102 -12.68 19.95 5.03
C ILE A 102 -11.92 20.72 6.09
N GLU A 103 -12.24 22.01 6.28
CA GLU A 103 -11.54 22.87 7.23
C GLU A 103 -11.72 22.38 8.67
N ALA A 104 -12.91 21.90 9.03
CA ALA A 104 -13.14 21.30 10.34
C ALA A 104 -12.30 20.03 10.55
N GLY A 105 -12.18 19.19 9.52
CA GLY A 105 -11.34 18.00 9.56
C GLY A 105 -9.84 18.33 9.68
N LEU A 106 -9.35 19.30 8.91
CA LEU A 106 -7.96 19.77 8.98
C LEU A 106 -7.57 20.27 10.37
N ARG A 107 -8.51 20.87 11.11
CA ARG A 107 -8.28 21.32 12.49
C ARG A 107 -8.23 20.17 13.51
N CYS A 108 -8.68 18.97 13.15
CA CYS A 108 -8.70 17.80 14.03
C CYS A 108 -7.49 16.88 13.84
N ILE A 109 -6.91 16.86 12.63
CA ILE A 109 -5.74 16.02 12.34
C ILE A 109 -4.45 16.68 12.83
N GLN A 110 -3.56 15.89 13.44
CA GLN A 110 -2.30 16.39 13.99
C GLN A 110 -1.18 16.42 12.94
N GLY A 111 -1.09 15.37 12.12
CA GLY A 111 -0.07 15.23 11.08
C GLY A 111 -0.46 15.92 9.77
N LYS A 112 0.46 15.92 8.80
CA LYS A 112 0.21 16.45 7.46
C LYS A 112 -0.70 15.51 6.65
N GLY A 113 -1.98 15.86 6.58
CA GLY A 113 -2.99 15.16 5.77
C GLY A 113 -3.12 15.68 4.33
N ILE A 114 -4.15 15.20 3.66
CA ILE A 114 -4.52 15.58 2.29
C ILE A 114 -5.94 16.13 2.28
N VAL A 115 -6.18 17.21 1.54
CA VAL A 115 -7.51 17.71 1.22
C VAL A 115 -8.03 17.03 -0.03
N ASN A 116 -9.20 16.38 0.05
CA ASN A 116 -9.93 15.85 -1.08
C ASN A 116 -11.31 16.54 -1.17
N SER A 117 -11.49 17.55 -2.00
CA SER A 117 -10.55 18.14 -2.96
C SER A 117 -10.85 19.62 -3.16
N ILE A 118 -9.98 20.32 -3.90
CA ILE A 118 -10.23 21.67 -4.41
C ILE A 118 -10.35 21.64 -5.93
N SER A 119 -11.04 22.61 -6.53
CA SER A 119 -11.20 22.70 -7.98
C SER A 119 -11.54 24.13 -8.43
N MET A 120 -11.54 24.36 -9.75
CA MET A 120 -11.93 25.65 -10.34
C MET A 120 -13.44 25.70 -10.69
N LYS A 121 -14.26 24.76 -10.18
CA LYS A 121 -15.72 24.72 -10.41
C LYS A 121 -16.42 26.03 -10.06
N GLU A 122 -16.05 26.64 -8.94
CA GLU A 122 -16.61 27.90 -8.45
C GLU A 122 -15.80 29.13 -8.92
N GLY A 123 -14.94 28.93 -9.91
CA GLY A 123 -14.03 29.95 -10.44
C GLY A 123 -12.70 30.04 -9.67
N LEU A 124 -11.79 30.84 -10.24
CA LEU A 124 -10.42 30.97 -9.74
C LEU A 124 -10.31 31.61 -8.36
N ASP A 125 -11.20 32.53 -7.98
CA ASP A 125 -11.08 33.22 -6.70
C ASP A 125 -11.35 32.30 -5.52
N ALA A 126 -12.38 31.45 -5.62
CA ALA A 126 -12.66 30.39 -4.65
C ALA A 126 -11.50 29.39 -4.58
N PHE A 127 -11.01 28.93 -5.74
CA PHE A 127 -9.87 28.02 -5.83
C PHE A 127 -8.61 28.58 -5.15
N ARG A 128 -8.24 29.84 -5.44
CA ARG A 128 -7.10 30.52 -4.80
C ARG A 128 -7.30 30.69 -3.30
N HIS A 129 -8.52 31.01 -2.86
CA HIS A 129 -8.82 31.14 -1.44
C HIS A 129 -8.61 29.81 -0.70
N GLN A 130 -9.19 28.73 -1.21
CA GLN A 130 -9.06 27.39 -0.65
C GLN A 130 -7.59 26.93 -0.67
N ALA A 131 -6.87 27.08 -1.79
CA ALA A 131 -5.46 26.72 -1.89
C ALA A 131 -4.56 27.44 -0.87
N ARG A 132 -4.79 28.74 -0.63
CA ARG A 132 -4.07 29.48 0.42
C ARG A 132 -4.35 28.93 1.81
N LEU A 133 -5.59 28.53 2.09
CA LEU A 133 -5.94 27.90 3.36
C LEU A 133 -5.30 26.52 3.49
N VAL A 134 -5.34 25.68 2.45
CA VAL A 134 -4.65 24.38 2.44
C VAL A 134 -3.17 24.57 2.79
N ARG A 135 -2.50 25.50 2.10
CA ARG A 135 -1.08 25.84 2.36
C ARG A 135 -0.88 26.32 3.80
N ARG A 136 -1.78 27.14 4.34
CA ARG A 136 -1.72 27.64 5.73
C ARG A 136 -1.83 26.52 6.76
N TYR A 137 -2.67 25.51 6.51
CA TYR A 137 -2.77 24.31 7.34
C TYR A 137 -1.59 23.33 7.11
N GLY A 138 -0.77 23.57 6.08
CA GLY A 138 0.36 22.70 5.73
C GLY A 138 -0.05 21.35 5.14
N ALA A 139 -1.26 21.23 4.60
CA ALA A 139 -1.77 19.99 4.01
C ALA A 139 -1.42 19.89 2.52
N ALA A 140 -1.45 18.67 1.97
CA ALA A 140 -1.45 18.46 0.52
C ALA A 140 -2.88 18.62 -0.05
N ALA A 141 -3.02 18.80 -1.37
CA ALA A 141 -4.32 18.95 -2.02
C ALA A 141 -4.49 18.02 -3.21
N VAL A 142 -5.61 17.31 -3.23
CA VAL A 142 -6.20 16.79 -4.46
C VAL A 142 -6.84 17.95 -5.22
N VAL A 143 -6.46 18.08 -6.49
CA VAL A 143 -6.98 19.07 -7.44
C VAL A 143 -7.74 18.33 -8.53
N MET A 144 -9.07 18.43 -8.47
CA MET A 144 -9.93 17.79 -9.48
C MET A 144 -9.79 18.50 -10.81
N ALA A 145 -9.78 17.73 -11.90
CA ALA A 145 -9.91 18.27 -13.25
C ALA A 145 -11.37 18.72 -13.52
N PHE A 146 -11.81 19.76 -12.81
CA PHE A 146 -13.13 20.39 -12.88
C PHE A 146 -12.92 21.91 -12.87
N ASP A 147 -13.41 22.60 -13.92
CA ASP A 147 -13.40 24.06 -14.02
C ASP A 147 -14.82 24.63 -14.21
N GLU A 148 -14.93 25.92 -14.51
CA GLU A 148 -16.19 26.64 -14.68
C GLU A 148 -17.08 26.06 -15.82
N LYS A 149 -16.50 25.26 -16.72
CA LYS A 149 -17.19 24.62 -17.84
C LYS A 149 -17.61 23.18 -17.55
N GLY A 150 -17.27 22.63 -16.38
CA GLY A 150 -17.61 21.26 -15.98
C GLY A 150 -16.40 20.36 -15.76
N GLN A 151 -16.68 19.06 -15.62
CA GLN A 151 -15.66 18.04 -15.45
C GLN A 151 -14.92 17.77 -16.75
N ALA A 152 -13.61 17.50 -16.67
CA ALA A 152 -12.82 17.05 -17.81
C ALA A 152 -13.03 15.56 -18.09
N ASP A 153 -13.79 15.30 -19.14
CA ASP A 153 -14.09 13.98 -19.70
C ASP A 153 -13.03 13.50 -20.70
N THR A 154 -12.56 14.38 -21.59
CA THR A 154 -11.58 14.07 -22.63
C THR A 154 -10.13 14.32 -22.21
N TYR A 155 -9.17 13.62 -22.83
CA TYR A 155 -7.73 13.84 -22.61
C TYR A 155 -7.32 15.33 -22.69
N LYS A 156 -7.78 16.02 -23.75
CA LYS A 156 -7.44 17.44 -23.97
C LYS A 156 -7.95 18.33 -22.84
N ARG A 157 -9.17 18.09 -22.35
CA ARG A 157 -9.73 18.86 -21.22
C ARG A 157 -9.00 18.54 -19.93
N LYS A 158 -8.62 17.29 -19.69
CA LYS A 158 -7.89 16.88 -18.49
C LYS A 158 -6.56 17.63 -18.38
N ILE A 159 -5.76 17.67 -19.46
CA ILE A 159 -4.47 18.37 -19.47
C ILE A 159 -4.63 19.89 -19.37
N GLU A 160 -5.62 20.48 -20.06
CA GLU A 160 -5.89 21.93 -20.02
C GLU A 160 -6.17 22.41 -18.59
N ILE A 161 -7.05 21.69 -17.87
CA ILE A 161 -7.44 22.06 -16.51
C ILE A 161 -6.28 21.83 -15.53
N CYS A 162 -5.58 20.70 -15.62
CA CYS A 162 -4.46 20.40 -14.72
C CYS A 162 -3.31 21.40 -14.92
N GLU A 163 -2.98 21.75 -16.17
CA GLU A 163 -1.97 22.76 -16.46
C GLU A 163 -2.37 24.13 -15.89
N ARG A 164 -3.60 24.59 -16.16
CA ARG A 164 -4.11 25.87 -15.65
C ARG A 164 -4.06 25.91 -14.13
N ALA A 165 -4.52 24.86 -13.46
CA ALA A 165 -4.48 24.76 -12.01
C ALA A 165 -3.03 24.75 -11.47
N TYR A 166 -2.11 24.04 -12.13
CA TYR A 166 -0.70 24.01 -11.75
C TYR A 166 -0.07 25.41 -11.82
N ARG A 167 -0.28 26.15 -12.92
CA ARG A 167 0.24 27.52 -13.08
C ARG A 167 -0.30 28.44 -11.98
N VAL A 168 -1.59 28.37 -11.66
CA VAL A 168 -2.17 29.17 -10.58
C VAL A 168 -1.57 28.78 -9.22
N LEU A 169 -1.46 27.49 -8.92
CA LEU A 169 -0.94 27.02 -7.64
C LEU A 169 0.55 27.35 -7.47
N VAL A 170 1.37 27.05 -8.48
CA VAL A 170 2.83 27.15 -8.39
C VAL A 170 3.29 28.58 -8.69
N ASP A 171 2.88 29.17 -9.81
CA ASP A 171 3.42 30.44 -10.27
C ASP A 171 2.80 31.64 -9.53
N GLU A 172 1.50 31.59 -9.19
CA GLU A 172 0.82 32.70 -8.51
C GLU A 172 0.76 32.57 -6.98
N LEU A 173 0.66 31.35 -6.45
CA LEU A 173 0.46 31.11 -5.01
C LEU A 173 1.66 30.49 -4.31
N ASP A 174 2.73 30.15 -5.03
CA ASP A 174 3.94 29.51 -4.50
C ASP A 174 3.58 28.25 -3.67
N PHE A 175 2.59 27.51 -4.16
CA PHE A 175 2.16 26.23 -3.58
C PHE A 175 3.21 25.16 -3.93
N PRO A 176 3.70 24.36 -2.97
CA PRO A 176 4.70 23.34 -3.25
C PRO A 176 4.21 22.33 -4.30
N PRO A 177 4.86 22.20 -5.47
CA PRO A 177 4.41 21.31 -6.52
C PRO A 177 4.30 19.85 -6.06
N GLU A 178 5.17 19.42 -5.15
CA GLU A 178 5.19 18.07 -4.57
C GLU A 178 4.01 17.76 -3.64
N ASP A 179 3.20 18.76 -3.29
CA ASP A 179 1.99 18.63 -2.48
C ASP A 179 0.70 18.72 -3.32
N ILE A 180 0.85 18.85 -4.64
CA ILE A 180 -0.25 18.84 -5.60
C ILE A 180 -0.50 17.40 -6.06
N ILE A 181 -1.72 16.91 -5.88
CA ILE A 181 -2.20 15.63 -6.41
C ILE A 181 -3.29 15.94 -7.43
N PHE A 182 -3.02 15.77 -8.72
CA PHE A 182 -4.08 15.90 -9.72
C PHE A 182 -4.96 14.66 -9.71
N ASP A 183 -6.28 14.86 -9.75
CA ASP A 183 -7.26 13.84 -10.11
C ASP A 183 -7.84 14.19 -11.49
N PRO A 184 -7.35 13.55 -12.58
CA PRO A 184 -7.88 13.73 -13.92
C PRO A 184 -9.30 13.18 -14.14
N ASN A 185 -10.02 12.76 -13.10
CA ASN A 185 -11.32 12.09 -13.10
C ASN A 185 -11.29 10.70 -13.73
N ILE A 186 -11.45 9.67 -12.90
CA ILE A 186 -11.77 8.31 -13.34
C ILE A 186 -13.29 8.18 -13.49
N PHE A 187 -13.73 7.90 -14.72
CA PHE A 187 -15.14 7.67 -15.05
C PHE A 187 -15.42 6.21 -15.37
N ALA A 188 -16.70 5.84 -15.29
CA ALA A 188 -17.18 4.52 -15.65
C ALA A 188 -17.01 4.26 -17.16
N ILE A 189 -16.51 3.07 -17.50
CA ILE A 189 -16.40 2.57 -18.87
C ILE A 189 -17.40 1.43 -19.13
N ALA A 190 -17.55 1.01 -20.38
CA ALA A 190 -18.53 -0.01 -20.80
C ALA A 190 -19.95 0.31 -20.28
N THR A 191 -20.35 1.57 -20.40
CA THR A 191 -21.68 2.04 -19.97
C THR A 191 -22.77 1.83 -21.02
N GLY A 192 -22.39 1.37 -22.23
CA GLY A 192 -23.27 1.31 -23.40
C GLY A 192 -23.36 2.62 -24.20
N ILE A 193 -22.59 3.64 -23.82
CA ILE A 193 -22.51 4.95 -24.49
C ILE A 193 -21.11 5.07 -25.09
N ASP A 194 -21.02 5.26 -26.41
CA ASP A 194 -19.76 5.24 -27.16
C ASP A 194 -18.78 6.32 -26.71
N GLU A 195 -19.29 7.49 -26.34
CA GLU A 195 -18.52 8.62 -25.83
C GLU A 195 -17.75 8.26 -24.54
N HIS A 196 -18.21 7.26 -23.78
CA HIS A 196 -17.59 6.86 -22.53
C HIS A 196 -16.49 5.80 -22.70
N ASN A 197 -16.37 5.18 -23.88
CA ASN A 197 -15.44 4.07 -24.11
C ASN A 197 -13.98 4.48 -23.92
N ASN A 198 -13.63 5.73 -24.19
CA ASN A 198 -12.25 6.21 -24.13
C ASN A 198 -11.84 6.78 -22.76
N TYR A 199 -12.74 6.84 -21.76
CA TYR A 199 -12.46 7.54 -20.50
C TYR A 199 -11.25 7.00 -19.73
N ALA A 200 -11.05 5.69 -19.69
CA ALA A 200 -9.89 5.08 -19.04
C ALA A 200 -8.59 5.39 -19.80
N VAL A 201 -8.60 5.33 -21.13
CA VAL A 201 -7.47 5.70 -21.99
C VAL A 201 -7.11 7.18 -21.82
N ASP A 202 -8.11 8.05 -21.80
CA ASP A 202 -7.94 9.49 -21.59
C ASP A 202 -7.31 9.81 -20.23
N PHE A 203 -7.71 9.10 -19.17
CA PHE A 203 -7.07 9.20 -17.86
C PHE A 203 -5.61 8.73 -17.89
N ILE A 204 -5.31 7.58 -18.48
CA ILE A 204 -3.95 7.02 -18.57
C ILE A 204 -3.03 7.96 -19.37
N ASN A 205 -3.53 8.54 -20.46
CA ASN A 205 -2.77 9.49 -21.26
C ASN A 205 -2.57 10.82 -20.55
N ALA A 206 -3.60 11.34 -19.87
CA ALA A 206 -3.49 12.54 -19.06
C ALA A 206 -2.50 12.36 -17.91
N THR A 207 -2.49 11.20 -17.27
CA THR A 207 -1.51 10.82 -16.25
C THR A 207 -0.09 10.98 -16.80
N ARG A 208 0.22 10.33 -17.93
CA ARG A 208 1.54 10.43 -18.58
C ARG A 208 1.93 11.88 -18.86
N TRP A 209 1.01 12.64 -19.45
CA TRP A 209 1.24 14.05 -19.77
C TRP A 209 1.52 14.89 -18.52
N ILE A 210 0.75 14.72 -17.44
CA ILE A 210 0.95 15.42 -16.17
C ILE A 210 2.34 15.12 -15.62
N LYS A 211 2.76 13.85 -15.62
CA LYS A 211 4.07 13.45 -15.11
C LYS A 211 5.23 14.02 -15.93
N GLU A 212 5.06 14.16 -17.25
CA GLU A 212 6.06 14.71 -18.16
C GLU A 212 6.14 16.24 -18.10
N ASN A 213 5.03 16.93 -17.85
CA ASN A 213 4.92 18.38 -18.05
C ASN A 213 4.75 19.21 -16.76
N LEU A 214 4.27 18.60 -15.67
CA LEU A 214 3.97 19.28 -14.40
C LEU A 214 4.89 18.74 -13.28
N PRO A 215 6.14 19.23 -13.20
CA PRO A 215 7.15 18.64 -12.32
C PRO A 215 6.75 18.74 -10.85
N GLY A 216 7.06 17.68 -10.10
CA GLY A 216 6.72 17.56 -8.68
C GLY A 216 5.30 17.05 -8.43
N ALA A 217 4.34 17.36 -9.31
CA ALA A 217 2.95 16.95 -9.14
C ALA A 217 2.78 15.42 -9.14
N LYS A 218 1.80 14.98 -8.36
CA LYS A 218 1.38 13.58 -8.25
C LYS A 218 0.06 13.38 -8.98
N VAL A 219 -0.25 12.13 -9.34
CA VAL A 219 -1.53 11.77 -9.97
C VAL A 219 -2.27 10.74 -9.14
N SER A 220 -3.57 10.98 -8.93
CA SER A 220 -4.49 10.05 -8.28
C SER A 220 -5.85 9.95 -8.99
N GLY A 221 -6.74 9.14 -8.41
CA GLY A 221 -8.12 8.96 -8.84
C GLY A 221 -8.86 7.91 -8.02
N GLY A 222 -10.20 8.04 -8.00
CA GLY A 222 -11.12 7.04 -7.47
C GLY A 222 -11.22 5.81 -8.37
N VAL A 223 -10.40 4.78 -8.11
CA VAL A 223 -10.27 3.61 -8.99
C VAL A 223 -11.58 2.86 -9.11
N SER A 224 -12.33 2.71 -8.02
CA SER A 224 -13.62 2.01 -8.02
C SER A 224 -14.65 2.55 -9.03
N ASN A 225 -14.52 3.82 -9.44
CA ASN A 225 -15.42 4.46 -10.41
C ASN A 225 -15.31 3.87 -11.82
N VAL A 226 -14.13 3.37 -12.23
CA VAL A 226 -13.94 2.78 -13.57
C VAL A 226 -14.89 1.61 -13.82
N SER A 227 -15.21 0.87 -12.76
CA SER A 227 -15.96 -0.37 -12.79
C SER A 227 -17.46 -0.23 -12.50
N PHE A 228 -17.97 1.00 -12.42
CA PHE A 228 -19.32 1.27 -11.89
C PHE A 228 -20.44 0.54 -12.65
N SER A 229 -20.27 0.37 -13.96
CA SER A 229 -21.21 -0.35 -14.85
C SER A 229 -21.41 -1.82 -14.43
N PHE A 230 -20.46 -2.41 -13.70
CA PHE A 230 -20.48 -3.80 -13.26
C PHE A 230 -20.78 -3.96 -11.76
N ARG A 231 -21.43 -2.97 -11.13
CA ARG A 231 -21.87 -3.07 -9.72
C ARG A 231 -22.67 -4.36 -9.47
N GLY A 232 -22.25 -5.12 -8.45
CA GLY A 232 -22.84 -6.43 -8.13
C GLY A 232 -22.18 -7.62 -8.86
N ASN A 233 -21.10 -7.38 -9.61
CA ASN A 233 -20.22 -8.41 -10.15
C ASN A 233 -18.76 -8.13 -9.72
N ASP A 234 -18.47 -8.41 -8.45
CA ASP A 234 -17.18 -8.09 -7.84
C ASP A 234 -15.96 -8.73 -8.54
N PRO A 235 -16.01 -9.98 -9.04
CA PRO A 235 -14.90 -10.57 -9.81
C PRO A 235 -14.51 -9.74 -11.05
N VAL A 236 -15.51 -9.28 -11.82
CA VAL A 236 -15.25 -8.44 -13.00
C VAL A 236 -14.74 -7.07 -12.59
N ARG A 237 -15.26 -6.48 -11.51
CA ARG A 237 -14.80 -5.19 -11.01
C ARG A 237 -13.33 -5.26 -10.58
N GLU A 238 -12.96 -6.28 -9.82
CA GLU A 238 -11.58 -6.53 -9.38
C GLU A 238 -10.64 -6.72 -10.58
N ALA A 239 -11.06 -7.46 -11.61
CA ALA A 239 -10.29 -7.60 -12.84
C ALA A 239 -10.08 -6.24 -13.54
N ILE A 240 -11.14 -5.43 -13.66
CA ILE A 240 -11.04 -4.07 -14.24
C ILE A 240 -10.10 -3.19 -13.42
N HIS A 241 -10.20 -3.20 -12.09
CA HIS A 241 -9.31 -2.42 -11.22
C HIS A 241 -7.85 -2.82 -11.41
N THR A 242 -7.58 -4.12 -11.45
CA THR A 242 -6.24 -4.69 -11.58
C THR A 242 -5.60 -4.30 -12.91
N VAL A 243 -6.32 -4.46 -14.03
CA VAL A 243 -5.84 -4.06 -15.37
C VAL A 243 -5.67 -2.55 -15.48
N PHE A 244 -6.65 -1.77 -15.00
CA PHE A 244 -6.57 -0.31 -15.03
C PHE A 244 -5.35 0.21 -14.25
N LEU A 245 -5.16 -0.27 -13.02
CA LEU A 245 -4.02 0.10 -12.18
C LEU A 245 -2.69 -0.28 -12.82
N TYR A 246 -2.57 -1.49 -13.37
CA TYR A 246 -1.35 -1.92 -14.06
C TYR A 246 -0.92 -0.94 -15.15
N HIS A 247 -1.85 -0.51 -16.01
CA HIS A 247 -1.54 0.45 -17.08
C HIS A 247 -1.38 1.89 -16.59
N ALA A 248 -2.18 2.34 -15.61
CA ALA A 248 -2.11 3.69 -15.07
C ALA A 248 -0.81 3.93 -14.29
N ILE A 249 -0.36 2.95 -13.50
CA ILE A 249 0.90 3.01 -12.75
C ILE A 249 2.08 3.02 -13.72
N LYS A 250 2.05 2.20 -14.77
CA LYS A 250 3.05 2.24 -15.84
C LYS A 250 3.10 3.59 -16.57
N ALA A 251 1.98 4.32 -16.62
CA ALA A 251 1.92 5.68 -17.13
C ALA A 251 2.35 6.75 -16.11
N GLY A 252 2.62 6.37 -14.86
CA GLY A 252 3.15 7.23 -13.80
C GLY A 252 2.15 7.66 -12.74
N MET A 253 0.99 6.97 -12.61
CA MET A 253 0.06 7.18 -11.49
C MET A 253 0.75 6.85 -10.16
N ASP A 254 0.77 7.80 -9.23
CA ASP A 254 1.53 7.67 -7.98
C ASP A 254 0.70 7.06 -6.84
N MET A 255 -0.62 7.31 -6.83
CA MET A 255 -1.50 6.90 -5.73
C MET A 255 -2.93 6.72 -6.20
N GLY A 256 -3.76 5.95 -5.49
CA GLY A 256 -5.17 5.78 -5.88
C GLY A 256 -6.08 5.48 -4.70
N ILE A 257 -7.31 5.99 -4.78
CA ILE A 257 -8.38 5.67 -3.83
C ILE A 257 -8.96 4.32 -4.26
N VAL A 258 -8.67 3.30 -3.45
CA VAL A 258 -8.91 1.89 -3.74
C VAL A 258 -9.47 1.16 -2.53
N ASN A 259 -10.21 0.11 -2.79
CA ASN A 259 -10.38 -0.95 -1.79
C ASN A 259 -9.13 -1.83 -1.82
N ALA A 260 -8.16 -1.57 -0.93
CA ALA A 260 -6.90 -2.30 -0.85
C ALA A 260 -7.07 -3.84 -0.72
N GLY A 261 -8.24 -4.32 -0.30
CA GLY A 261 -8.56 -5.75 -0.24
C GLY A 261 -9.00 -6.40 -1.56
N MET A 262 -9.40 -5.61 -2.57
CA MET A 262 -9.99 -6.07 -3.85
C MET A 262 -9.07 -5.83 -5.06
N VAL A 263 -7.77 -5.67 -4.84
CA VAL A 263 -6.81 -5.57 -5.94
C VAL A 263 -6.15 -6.93 -6.10
N GLY A 264 -6.34 -7.54 -7.27
CA GLY A 264 -5.82 -8.86 -7.62
C GLY A 264 -4.39 -8.77 -8.18
N VAL A 265 -3.78 -9.94 -8.42
CA VAL A 265 -2.49 -10.02 -9.14
C VAL A 265 -2.81 -10.08 -10.62
N TYR A 266 -2.17 -9.22 -11.41
CA TYR A 266 -2.50 -9.08 -12.84
C TYR A 266 -2.26 -10.37 -13.66
N ASP A 267 -1.26 -11.17 -13.29
CA ASP A 267 -0.95 -12.43 -13.97
C ASP A 267 -1.89 -13.59 -13.61
N ASP A 268 -2.59 -13.50 -12.48
CA ASP A 268 -3.53 -14.54 -12.02
C ASP A 268 -4.92 -14.37 -12.62
N LEU A 269 -5.18 -13.26 -13.32
CA LEU A 269 -6.41 -13.07 -14.07
C LEU A 269 -6.50 -14.14 -15.17
N GLU A 270 -7.65 -14.81 -15.23
CA GLU A 270 -7.94 -15.79 -16.28
C GLU A 270 -7.70 -15.16 -17.66
N PRO A 271 -6.94 -15.81 -18.57
CA PRO A 271 -6.48 -15.19 -19.80
C PRO A 271 -7.58 -14.57 -20.67
N GLU A 272 -8.73 -15.23 -20.82
CA GLU A 272 -9.86 -14.68 -21.58
C GLU A 272 -10.44 -13.45 -20.86
N LEU A 273 -10.75 -13.53 -19.57
CA LEU A 273 -11.24 -12.39 -18.79
C LEU A 273 -10.27 -11.20 -18.85
N ARG A 274 -8.96 -11.45 -18.70
CA ARG A 274 -7.92 -10.42 -18.80
C ARG A 274 -7.93 -9.73 -20.15
N GLU A 275 -7.98 -10.49 -21.24
CA GLU A 275 -8.04 -9.92 -22.60
C GLU A 275 -9.28 -9.04 -22.78
N ARG A 276 -10.45 -9.50 -22.33
CA ARG A 276 -11.73 -8.77 -22.45
C ARG A 276 -11.72 -7.48 -21.63
N VAL A 277 -11.17 -7.54 -20.43
CA VAL A 277 -11.02 -6.36 -19.57
C VAL A 277 -10.03 -5.37 -20.19
N GLU A 278 -8.91 -5.83 -20.74
CA GLU A 278 -7.97 -4.96 -21.45
C GLU A 278 -8.57 -4.31 -22.68
N ASP A 279 -9.38 -5.05 -23.45
CA ASP A 279 -10.10 -4.52 -24.61
C ASP A 279 -10.98 -3.31 -24.21
N VAL A 280 -11.65 -3.40 -23.05
CA VAL A 280 -12.51 -2.36 -22.51
C VAL A 280 -11.70 -1.21 -21.91
N VAL A 281 -10.72 -1.49 -21.04
CA VAL A 281 -9.90 -0.48 -20.35
C VAL A 281 -9.05 0.33 -21.33
N LEU A 282 -8.51 -0.32 -22.36
CA LEU A 282 -7.64 0.31 -23.36
C LEU A 282 -8.38 0.68 -24.64
N ASN A 283 -9.70 0.47 -24.69
CA ASN A 283 -10.55 0.76 -25.85
C ASN A 283 -9.95 0.20 -27.16
N ARG A 284 -9.53 -1.07 -27.17
CA ARG A 284 -8.79 -1.68 -28.31
C ARG A 284 -9.70 -2.04 -29.48
N ARG A 285 -11.01 -2.13 -29.24
CA ARG A 285 -12.02 -2.58 -30.19
C ARG A 285 -13.40 -2.01 -29.85
N ALA A 286 -14.24 -1.85 -30.86
CA ALA A 286 -15.56 -1.22 -30.71
C ALA A 286 -16.57 -2.08 -29.91
N ASP A 287 -16.51 -3.40 -30.05
CA ASP A 287 -17.40 -4.37 -29.40
C ASP A 287 -16.88 -4.85 -28.03
N ALA A 288 -15.92 -4.14 -27.43
CA ALA A 288 -15.28 -4.54 -26.17
C ALA A 288 -16.28 -4.67 -25.02
N GLY A 289 -17.19 -3.70 -24.88
CA GLY A 289 -18.19 -3.67 -23.80
C GLY A 289 -19.14 -4.86 -23.84
N GLU A 290 -19.67 -5.18 -25.02
CA GLU A 290 -20.58 -6.33 -25.23
C GLU A 290 -19.87 -7.65 -24.89
N ARG A 291 -18.66 -7.82 -25.40
CA ARG A 291 -17.81 -8.98 -25.16
C ARG A 291 -17.46 -9.20 -23.69
N LEU A 292 -17.28 -8.12 -22.91
CA LEU A 292 -17.03 -8.24 -21.48
C LEU A 292 -18.29 -8.64 -20.72
N ILE A 293 -19.47 -8.17 -21.15
CA ILE A 293 -20.76 -8.56 -20.55
C ILE A 293 -21.01 -10.07 -20.73
N GLU A 294 -20.71 -10.63 -21.91
CA GLU A 294 -20.83 -12.08 -22.18
C GLU A 294 -20.04 -12.94 -21.17
N VAL A 295 -18.81 -12.54 -20.86
CA VAL A 295 -17.94 -13.24 -19.90
C VAL A 295 -18.28 -12.87 -18.45
N ALA A 296 -18.87 -11.70 -18.21
CA ALA A 296 -19.28 -11.28 -16.88
C ALA A 296 -20.36 -12.20 -16.28
N GLU A 297 -21.28 -12.71 -17.10
CA GLU A 297 -22.33 -13.64 -16.65
C GLU A 297 -21.77 -14.99 -16.19
N SER A 298 -20.76 -15.52 -16.91
CA SER A 298 -20.10 -16.78 -16.54
C SER A 298 -19.21 -16.62 -15.30
N ALA A 299 -18.51 -15.50 -15.17
CA ALA A 299 -17.68 -15.17 -13.99
C ALA A 299 -18.50 -15.04 -12.70
N LYS A 300 -19.72 -14.47 -12.79
CA LYS A 300 -20.63 -14.33 -11.64
C LYS A 300 -21.13 -15.68 -11.13
N GLY A 301 -21.27 -16.67 -12.02
CA GLY A 301 -21.61 -18.05 -11.67
C GLY A 301 -20.45 -18.80 -11.01
N ALA A 302 -19.24 -18.64 -11.55
CA ALA A 302 -18.04 -19.30 -11.03
C ALA A 302 -17.63 -18.81 -9.62
N ALA A 303 -17.87 -17.55 -9.29
CA ALA A 303 -17.57 -17.01 -7.95
C ALA A 303 -18.45 -17.55 -6.81
N LYS A 304 -19.58 -18.21 -7.13
CA LYS A 304 -20.43 -18.91 -6.16
C LYS A 304 -20.02 -20.37 -5.93
N ASP A 305 -19.07 -20.87 -6.72
CA ASP A 305 -18.60 -22.25 -6.61
C ASP A 305 -17.36 -22.31 -5.71
N ASP A 306 -17.57 -22.54 -4.41
CA ASP A 306 -16.48 -22.72 -3.42
C ASP A 306 -15.54 -23.88 -3.79
N SER A 307 -15.92 -24.77 -4.71
CA SER A 307 -15.05 -25.85 -5.19
C SER A 307 -13.82 -25.31 -5.93
N LYS A 308 -13.98 -24.29 -6.79
CA LYS A 308 -12.87 -23.63 -7.50
C LYS A 308 -11.97 -22.83 -6.57
N ARG A 309 -12.55 -22.21 -5.54
CA ARG A 309 -11.81 -21.40 -4.56
C ARG A 309 -10.80 -22.22 -3.76
N ASN A 310 -11.02 -23.53 -3.66
CA ASN A 310 -10.12 -24.48 -2.99
C ASN A 310 -9.40 -25.43 -3.95
N GLU A 311 -9.48 -25.26 -5.28
CA GLU A 311 -8.78 -26.13 -6.24
C GLU A 311 -7.27 -26.17 -6.01
N TRP A 312 -6.68 -25.04 -5.62
CA TRP A 312 -5.25 -24.93 -5.26
C TRP A 312 -4.85 -25.86 -4.11
N ARG A 313 -5.81 -26.25 -3.24
CA ARG A 313 -5.59 -27.21 -2.16
C ARG A 313 -5.32 -28.63 -2.66
N GLY A 314 -5.69 -28.95 -3.91
CA GLY A 314 -5.39 -30.22 -4.54
C GLY A 314 -3.92 -30.38 -4.97
N GLY A 315 -3.13 -29.30 -4.95
CA GLY A 315 -1.70 -29.31 -5.29
C GLY A 315 -0.80 -29.91 -4.20
N THR A 316 0.50 -29.99 -4.50
CA THR A 316 1.52 -30.41 -3.52
C THR A 316 1.63 -29.40 -2.38
N VAL A 317 2.21 -29.81 -1.25
CA VAL A 317 2.38 -28.91 -0.09
C VAL A 317 3.21 -27.68 -0.46
N GLU A 318 4.24 -27.83 -1.29
CA GLU A 318 5.04 -26.73 -1.84
C GLU A 318 4.16 -25.74 -2.61
N GLN A 319 3.29 -26.23 -3.49
CA GLN A 319 2.38 -25.41 -4.28
C GLN A 319 1.37 -24.68 -3.38
N ARG A 320 0.87 -25.35 -2.34
CA ARG A 320 -0.07 -24.76 -1.38
C ARG A 320 0.59 -23.66 -0.55
N LEU A 321 1.80 -23.88 -0.05
CA LEU A 321 2.58 -22.88 0.68
C LEU A 321 2.88 -21.66 -0.21
N SER A 322 3.34 -21.90 -1.44
CA SER A 322 3.59 -20.83 -2.41
C SER A 322 2.33 -20.03 -2.73
N HIS A 323 1.21 -20.71 -2.98
CA HIS A 323 -0.08 -20.06 -3.24
C HIS A 323 -0.54 -19.23 -2.04
N ALA A 324 -0.46 -19.78 -0.82
CA ALA A 324 -0.84 -19.06 0.38
C ALA A 324 0.00 -17.78 0.59
N LEU A 325 1.30 -17.84 0.30
CA LEU A 325 2.19 -16.67 0.35
C LEU A 325 1.84 -15.64 -0.71
N VAL A 326 1.72 -16.03 -1.99
CA VAL A 326 1.41 -15.12 -3.11
C VAL A 326 0.08 -14.40 -2.91
N HIS A 327 -0.94 -15.12 -2.44
CA HIS A 327 -2.28 -14.56 -2.26
C HIS A 327 -2.55 -14.01 -0.84
N GLY A 328 -1.57 -14.07 0.06
CA GLY A 328 -1.73 -13.53 1.42
C GLY A 328 -2.78 -14.28 2.26
N ILE A 329 -2.93 -15.59 2.05
CA ILE A 329 -3.89 -16.45 2.74
C ILE A 329 -3.27 -16.99 4.04
N THR A 330 -3.80 -16.56 5.19
CA THR A 330 -3.38 -17.08 6.50
C THR A 330 -4.12 -18.36 6.88
N GLU A 331 -5.21 -18.69 6.19
CA GLU A 331 -5.97 -19.92 6.42
C GLU A 331 -5.13 -21.13 5.97
N HIS A 332 -5.06 -22.18 6.79
CA HIS A 332 -4.28 -23.41 6.56
C HIS A 332 -2.74 -23.30 6.56
N ILE A 333 -2.16 -22.09 6.54
CA ILE A 333 -0.71 -21.91 6.44
C ILE A 333 0.05 -22.71 7.51
N VAL A 334 -0.46 -22.74 8.75
CA VAL A 334 0.13 -23.50 9.87
C VAL A 334 0.10 -25.00 9.59
N THR A 335 -1.04 -25.51 9.10
CA THR A 335 -1.23 -26.93 8.78
C THR A 335 -0.34 -27.37 7.62
N ASP A 336 -0.26 -26.58 6.55
CA ASP A 336 0.63 -26.89 5.42
C ASP A 336 2.10 -26.79 5.80
N THR A 337 2.44 -25.84 6.68
CA THR A 337 3.82 -25.69 7.20
C THR A 337 4.22 -26.91 8.03
N GLU A 338 3.30 -27.43 8.86
CA GLU A 338 3.51 -28.68 9.60
C GLU A 338 3.68 -29.88 8.66
N GLU A 339 2.81 -30.03 7.67
CA GLU A 339 2.89 -31.13 6.70
C GLU A 339 4.22 -31.10 5.92
N MET A 340 4.64 -29.90 5.50
CA MET A 340 5.94 -29.70 4.86
C MET A 340 7.09 -30.03 5.79
N TYR A 341 6.99 -29.62 7.06
CA TYR A 341 7.99 -29.95 8.07
C TYR A 341 8.15 -31.47 8.24
N GLN A 342 7.05 -32.22 8.31
CA GLN A 342 7.10 -33.68 8.40
C GLN A 342 7.73 -34.33 7.16
N ILE A 343 7.45 -33.80 5.96
CA ILE A 343 8.08 -34.26 4.70
C ILE A 343 9.60 -33.99 4.73
N VAL A 344 10.00 -32.80 5.15
CA VAL A 344 11.41 -32.41 5.27
C VAL A 344 12.11 -33.29 6.30
N LEU A 345 11.50 -33.53 7.46
CA LEU A 345 12.04 -34.36 8.53
C LEU A 345 12.21 -35.82 8.08
N ALA A 346 11.23 -36.38 7.37
CA ALA A 346 11.30 -37.74 6.81
C ALA A 346 12.45 -37.92 5.80
N ARG A 347 12.93 -36.84 5.18
CA ARG A 347 14.09 -36.81 4.29
C ARG A 347 15.41 -36.53 5.01
N GLY A 348 15.41 -36.47 6.34
CA GLY A 348 16.58 -36.11 7.16
C GLY A 348 16.90 -34.61 7.14
N GLY A 349 15.94 -33.78 6.74
CA GLY A 349 16.06 -32.33 6.75
C GLY A 349 15.72 -31.71 8.11
N ARG A 350 15.91 -30.40 8.21
CA ARG A 350 15.73 -29.60 9.43
C ARG A 350 14.51 -28.68 9.29
N PRO A 351 13.87 -28.24 10.39
CA PRO A 351 12.78 -27.25 10.32
C PRO A 351 13.15 -26.02 9.50
N LEU A 352 14.41 -25.59 9.57
CA LEU A 352 14.94 -24.47 8.79
C LEU A 352 14.83 -24.66 7.27
N HIS A 353 14.93 -25.89 6.77
CA HIS A 353 14.82 -26.15 5.33
C HIS A 353 13.42 -25.88 4.79
N VAL A 354 12.38 -25.91 5.64
CA VAL A 354 11.02 -25.48 5.26
C VAL A 354 11.01 -23.97 4.98
N ILE A 355 11.75 -23.20 5.79
CA ILE A 355 11.84 -21.76 5.61
C ILE A 355 12.69 -21.43 4.40
N GLU A 356 13.92 -21.95 4.33
CA GLU A 356 14.89 -21.64 3.27
C GLU A 356 14.50 -22.22 1.89
N GLY A 357 13.63 -23.24 1.85
CA GLY A 357 13.09 -23.81 0.63
C GLY A 357 11.71 -23.25 0.29
N PRO A 358 10.62 -24.03 0.51
CA PRO A 358 9.31 -23.74 -0.05
C PRO A 358 8.72 -22.40 0.38
N LEU A 359 8.98 -21.94 1.61
CA LEU A 359 8.49 -20.63 2.06
C LEU A 359 9.26 -19.47 1.39
N MET A 360 10.59 -19.58 1.27
CA MET A 360 11.39 -18.59 0.56
C MET A 360 11.13 -18.60 -0.95
N ASP A 361 10.88 -19.75 -1.57
CA ASP A 361 10.48 -19.85 -2.97
C ASP A 361 9.18 -19.08 -3.25
N GLY A 362 8.18 -19.22 -2.37
CA GLY A 362 6.95 -18.42 -2.45
C GLY A 362 7.20 -16.92 -2.28
N MET A 363 8.09 -16.53 -1.36
CA MET A 363 8.48 -15.13 -1.17
C MET A 363 9.28 -14.55 -2.34
N ASN A 364 10.07 -15.37 -3.04
CA ASN A 364 10.77 -14.95 -4.26
C ASN A 364 9.78 -14.61 -5.37
N ILE A 365 8.72 -15.42 -5.55
CA ILE A 365 7.65 -15.14 -6.51
C ILE A 365 6.95 -13.82 -6.18
N VAL A 366 6.64 -13.57 -4.89
CA VAL A 366 6.10 -12.28 -4.43
C VAL A 366 7.03 -11.12 -4.80
N GLY A 367 8.34 -11.27 -4.58
CA GLY A 367 9.35 -10.28 -4.96
C GLY A 367 9.40 -10.02 -6.46
N ASP A 368 9.34 -11.06 -7.28
CA ASP A 368 9.35 -10.97 -8.74
C ASP A 368 8.09 -10.27 -9.26
N LEU A 369 6.91 -10.68 -8.81
CA LEU A 369 5.63 -10.05 -9.20
C LEU A 369 5.58 -8.57 -8.79
N PHE A 370 6.10 -8.26 -7.62
CA PHE A 370 6.18 -6.89 -7.12
C PHE A 370 7.14 -6.03 -7.95
N SER A 371 8.34 -6.55 -8.26
CA SER A 371 9.33 -5.85 -9.08
C SER A 371 8.83 -5.56 -10.50
N GLN A 372 7.97 -6.43 -11.02
CA GLN A 372 7.35 -6.28 -12.34
C GLN A 372 6.12 -5.33 -12.33
N GLY A 373 5.72 -4.82 -11.16
CA GLY A 373 4.51 -3.98 -11.01
C GLY A 373 3.19 -4.74 -11.20
N LYS A 374 3.22 -6.07 -11.10
CA LYS A 374 2.05 -6.96 -11.23
C LYS A 374 1.39 -7.26 -9.89
N MET A 375 2.11 -7.01 -8.80
CA MET A 375 1.65 -7.06 -7.42
C MET A 375 1.91 -5.68 -6.78
N PHE A 376 1.05 -5.27 -5.85
CA PHE A 376 1.10 -4.00 -5.15
C PHE A 376 1.47 -4.19 -3.68
N LEU A 377 1.92 -3.10 -3.03
CA LEU A 377 2.41 -3.14 -1.65
C LEU A 377 1.43 -3.77 -0.64
N PRO A 378 0.10 -3.52 -0.70
CA PRO A 378 -0.89 -4.22 0.12
C PRO A 378 -0.80 -5.74 0.06
N GLN A 379 -0.59 -6.30 -1.13
CA GLN A 379 -0.49 -7.74 -1.34
C GLN A 379 0.81 -8.26 -0.71
N VAL A 380 1.93 -7.56 -0.92
CA VAL A 380 3.23 -7.92 -0.31
C VAL A 380 3.16 -7.91 1.22
N VAL A 381 2.47 -6.92 1.82
CA VAL A 381 2.28 -6.85 3.27
C VAL A 381 1.47 -8.05 3.77
N LYS A 382 0.42 -8.47 3.04
CA LYS A 382 -0.33 -9.69 3.37
C LYS A 382 0.55 -10.93 3.25
N SER A 383 1.35 -11.08 2.19
CA SER A 383 2.30 -12.18 2.03
C SER A 383 3.29 -12.27 3.19
N ALA A 384 3.84 -11.13 3.62
CA ALA A 384 4.75 -11.07 4.76
C ALA A 384 4.08 -11.54 6.08
N ARG A 385 2.79 -11.26 6.26
CA ARG A 385 2.01 -11.75 7.42
C ARG A 385 1.81 -13.26 7.39
N VAL A 386 1.55 -13.83 6.20
CA VAL A 386 1.46 -15.29 6.01
C VAL A 386 2.80 -15.94 6.34
N MET A 387 3.89 -15.40 5.79
CA MET A 387 5.25 -15.85 6.07
C MET A 387 5.56 -15.84 7.57
N LYS A 388 5.25 -14.74 8.26
CA LYS A 388 5.43 -14.64 9.72
C LYS A 388 4.66 -15.72 10.47
N SER A 389 3.44 -16.04 10.04
CA SER A 389 2.60 -17.05 10.69
C SER A 389 3.15 -18.47 10.47
N ALA A 390 3.66 -18.76 9.28
CA ALA A 390 4.34 -20.03 8.96
C ALA A 390 5.62 -20.19 9.81
N VAL A 391 6.47 -19.17 9.84
CA VAL A 391 7.73 -19.18 10.59
C VAL A 391 7.47 -19.32 12.09
N ALA A 392 6.47 -18.62 12.63
CA ALA A 392 6.10 -18.73 14.05
C ALA A 392 5.73 -20.15 14.47
N HIS A 393 5.13 -20.93 13.56
CA HIS A 393 4.83 -22.35 13.80
C HIS A 393 6.10 -23.22 13.88
N LEU A 394 7.15 -22.87 13.14
CA LEU A 394 8.40 -23.62 13.11
C LEU A 394 9.36 -23.31 14.27
N ILE A 395 9.20 -22.15 14.92
CA ILE A 395 10.08 -21.71 16.03
C ILE A 395 10.26 -22.78 17.11
N PRO A 396 9.20 -23.41 17.66
CA PRO A 396 9.37 -24.42 18.70
C PRO A 396 10.21 -25.63 18.26
N TYR A 397 10.09 -26.06 16.99
CA TYR A 397 10.89 -27.16 16.45
C TYR A 397 12.36 -26.77 16.24
N ILE A 398 12.63 -25.52 15.83
CA ILE A 398 13.99 -24.99 15.71
C ILE A 398 14.66 -24.91 17.08
N GLU A 399 13.94 -24.49 18.12
CA GLU A 399 14.44 -24.43 19.49
C GLU A 399 14.72 -25.81 20.08
N GLU A 400 13.83 -26.78 19.84
CA GLU A 400 14.02 -28.17 20.26
C GLU A 400 15.20 -28.83 19.54
N GLU A 401 15.34 -28.63 18.22
CA GLU A 401 16.49 -29.09 17.45
C GLU A 401 17.79 -28.50 18.00
N LYS A 402 17.79 -27.18 18.27
CA LYS A 402 18.93 -26.49 18.90
C LYS A 402 19.29 -27.10 20.24
N ARG A 403 18.29 -27.44 21.07
CA ARG A 403 18.52 -28.09 22.37
C ARG A 403 19.13 -29.49 22.20
N LEU A 404 18.56 -30.31 21.33
CA LEU A 404 19.02 -31.69 21.10
C LEU A 404 20.44 -31.74 20.52
N GLN A 405 20.76 -30.86 19.58
CA GLN A 405 22.11 -30.77 19.02
C GLN A 405 23.11 -30.23 20.06
N ALA A 406 22.72 -29.24 20.90
CA ALA A 406 23.55 -28.79 22.02
C ALA A 406 23.80 -29.90 23.05
N GLU A 407 22.80 -30.74 23.33
CA GLU A 407 22.93 -31.93 24.19
C GLU A 407 23.79 -33.04 23.55
N ALA A 408 23.77 -33.16 22.22
CA ALA A 408 24.61 -34.07 21.45
C ALA A 408 26.06 -33.57 21.25
N GLY A 409 26.39 -32.37 21.73
CA GLY A 409 27.70 -31.74 21.53
C GLY A 409 27.93 -31.26 20.09
N GLU A 410 26.89 -31.21 19.25
CA GLU A 410 26.92 -30.62 17.92
C GLU A 410 26.76 -29.09 18.03
N ASP A 411 27.66 -28.36 17.39
CA ASP A 411 27.72 -26.90 17.42
C ASP A 411 26.55 -26.33 16.59
N VAL A 412 25.41 -26.00 17.24
CA VAL A 412 24.24 -25.42 16.57
C VAL A 412 24.47 -23.95 16.27
N LYS A 413 25.31 -23.69 15.29
CA LYS A 413 25.58 -22.31 14.90
C LYS A 413 24.41 -21.78 14.10
N ALA A 414 23.82 -20.68 14.59
CA ALA A 414 23.04 -19.78 13.75
C ALA A 414 23.86 -19.43 12.49
N ARG A 415 23.20 -19.16 11.36
CA ARG A 415 23.91 -18.76 10.11
C ARG A 415 24.84 -17.57 10.35
N GLY A 416 24.44 -16.73 11.30
CA GLY A 416 25.24 -15.70 11.92
C GLY A 416 24.36 -14.93 12.90
N LYS A 417 25.00 -14.16 13.76
CA LYS A 417 24.36 -13.19 14.63
C LYS A 417 24.52 -11.80 14.04
N ILE A 418 23.42 -11.06 13.94
CA ILE A 418 23.40 -9.70 13.42
C ILE A 418 22.88 -8.73 14.47
N ILE A 419 23.63 -7.65 14.65
CA ILE A 419 23.16 -6.45 15.34
C ILE A 419 22.56 -5.53 14.31
N ILE A 420 21.33 -5.06 14.53
CA ILE A 420 20.70 -4.07 13.65
C ILE A 420 20.21 -2.87 14.43
N ALA A 421 20.58 -1.67 13.98
CA ALA A 421 20.31 -0.42 14.69
C ALA A 421 19.99 0.71 13.72
N THR A 422 19.04 1.59 14.07
CA THR A 422 18.93 2.89 13.39
C THR A 422 19.91 3.84 14.06
N VAL A 423 20.79 4.46 13.26
CA VAL A 423 21.94 5.25 13.77
C VAL A 423 21.50 6.49 14.54
N LYS A 424 22.41 7.02 15.35
CA LYS A 424 22.21 8.23 16.13
C LYS A 424 21.64 9.37 15.28
N GLY A 425 20.64 10.06 15.83
CA GLY A 425 19.98 11.17 15.16
C GLY A 425 18.92 10.75 14.14
N ASP A 426 18.69 9.45 13.97
CA ASP A 426 17.67 8.92 13.07
C ASP A 426 16.66 8.04 13.80
N VAL A 427 15.37 8.21 13.47
CA VAL A 427 14.21 7.52 14.04
C VAL A 427 13.55 6.56 13.07
N HIS A 428 13.92 6.60 11.79
CA HIS A 428 13.24 5.84 10.76
C HIS A 428 13.68 4.37 10.84
N ASP A 429 12.75 3.47 11.17
CA ASP A 429 13.06 2.06 11.44
C ASP A 429 12.19 1.06 10.69
N ILE A 430 11.26 1.52 9.84
CA ILE A 430 10.40 0.65 9.04
C ILE A 430 11.25 -0.32 8.19
N GLY A 431 12.24 0.20 7.46
CA GLY A 431 13.17 -0.62 6.68
C GLY A 431 13.96 -1.60 7.55
N LYS A 432 14.48 -1.15 8.70
CA LYS A 432 15.15 -2.00 9.69
C LYS A 432 14.25 -3.14 10.18
N ASN A 433 12.99 -2.85 10.48
CA ASN A 433 12.07 -3.82 11.04
C ASN A 433 11.64 -4.84 9.98
N ILE A 434 11.45 -4.42 8.72
CA ILE A 434 11.25 -5.34 7.60
C ILE A 434 12.46 -6.27 7.45
N VAL A 435 13.68 -5.72 7.41
CA VAL A 435 14.92 -6.51 7.28
C VAL A 435 15.12 -7.44 8.49
N THR A 436 14.79 -6.97 9.71
CA THR A 436 14.84 -7.78 10.94
C THR A 436 13.95 -9.01 10.81
N VAL A 437 12.70 -8.81 10.38
CA VAL A 437 11.75 -9.91 10.17
C VAL A 437 12.29 -10.87 9.11
N VAL A 438 12.79 -10.37 7.98
CA VAL A 438 13.35 -11.20 6.91
C VAL A 438 14.57 -12.00 7.39
N LEU A 439 15.48 -11.41 8.15
CA LEU A 439 16.69 -12.08 8.66
C LEU A 439 16.36 -13.13 9.72
N GLN A 440 15.41 -12.84 10.62
CA GLN A 440 14.90 -13.82 11.57
C GLN A 440 14.25 -15.02 10.87
N CYS A 441 13.51 -14.78 9.77
CA CYS A 441 13.01 -15.85 8.92
C CYS A 441 14.15 -16.68 8.30
N ASN A 442 15.34 -16.11 8.08
CA ASN A 442 16.48 -16.82 7.50
C ASN A 442 17.46 -17.40 8.57
N ASN A 443 16.99 -17.64 9.80
CA ASN A 443 17.75 -18.21 10.93
C ASN A 443 19.05 -17.47 11.27
N PHE A 444 19.02 -16.14 11.10
CA PHE A 444 19.95 -15.25 11.78
C PHE A 444 19.45 -14.94 13.19
N GLU A 445 20.37 -14.87 14.15
CA GLU A 445 20.06 -14.32 15.46
C GLU A 445 20.11 -12.79 15.35
N VAL A 446 18.95 -12.13 15.37
CA VAL A 446 18.86 -10.67 15.18
C VAL A 446 18.67 -9.97 16.51
N VAL A 447 19.64 -9.14 16.88
CA VAL A 447 19.55 -8.23 18.03
C VAL A 447 19.22 -6.83 17.50
N ASN A 448 17.94 -6.46 17.62
CA ASN A 448 17.44 -5.16 17.20
C ASN A 448 17.61 -4.14 18.32
N MET A 449 18.48 -3.15 18.10
CA MET A 449 18.82 -2.13 19.10
C MET A 449 17.87 -0.93 19.12
N GLY A 450 16.84 -0.93 18.27
CA GLY A 450 15.91 0.19 18.16
C GLY A 450 16.49 1.37 17.38
N VAL A 451 16.13 2.58 17.80
CA VAL A 451 16.41 3.82 17.05
C VAL A 451 17.30 4.80 17.79
N MET A 452 17.87 5.76 17.05
CA MET A 452 18.79 6.77 17.57
C MET A 452 20.00 6.21 18.32
N VAL A 453 20.51 5.04 17.90
CA VAL A 453 21.54 4.32 18.66
C VAL A 453 22.94 4.92 18.41
N PRO A 454 23.68 5.36 19.45
CA PRO A 454 25.04 5.87 19.31
C PRO A 454 26.04 4.81 18.81
N CYS A 455 27.03 5.24 18.00
CA CYS A 455 28.10 4.37 17.48
C CYS A 455 28.76 3.50 18.57
N HIS A 456 29.16 4.09 19.69
CA HIS A 456 29.84 3.35 20.76
C HIS A 456 28.97 2.23 21.37
N GLU A 457 27.65 2.42 21.46
CA GLU A 457 26.73 1.37 21.94
C GLU A 457 26.57 0.26 20.91
N ILE A 458 26.46 0.60 19.62
CA ILE A 458 26.38 -0.37 18.53
C ILE A 458 27.61 -1.28 18.55
N LEU A 459 28.80 -0.67 18.62
CA LEU A 459 30.06 -1.41 18.64
C LEU A 459 30.24 -2.22 19.93
N ALA A 460 29.92 -1.63 21.09
CA ALA A 460 30.00 -2.35 22.36
C ALA A 460 29.05 -3.57 22.37
N ARG A 461 27.81 -3.39 21.93
CA ARG A 461 26.84 -4.48 21.84
C ARG A 461 27.27 -5.53 20.82
N ALA A 462 27.80 -5.14 19.67
CA ALA A 462 28.34 -6.09 18.68
C ALA A 462 29.46 -6.96 19.26
N LYS A 463 30.35 -6.40 20.09
CA LYS A 463 31.39 -7.17 20.78
C LYS A 463 30.83 -8.11 21.85
N VAL A 464 29.92 -7.59 22.70
CA VAL A 464 29.31 -8.36 23.81
C VAL A 464 28.52 -9.55 23.26
N GLU A 465 27.75 -9.32 22.21
CA GLU A 465 26.91 -10.33 21.60
C GLU A 465 27.70 -11.24 20.65
N GLY A 466 28.92 -10.85 20.27
CA GLY A 466 29.78 -11.61 19.36
C GLY A 466 29.28 -11.59 17.90
N ALA A 467 28.61 -10.51 17.48
CA ALA A 467 27.93 -10.42 16.19
C ALA A 467 28.87 -10.62 14.99
N ASP A 468 28.37 -11.33 13.97
CA ASP A 468 29.02 -11.57 12.68
C ASP A 468 28.75 -10.42 11.69
N ILE A 469 27.58 -9.78 11.81
CA ILE A 469 27.14 -8.69 10.94
C ILE A 469 26.65 -7.51 11.79
N VAL A 470 26.94 -6.28 11.35
CA VAL A 470 26.35 -5.06 11.88
C VAL A 470 25.56 -4.38 10.76
N GLY A 471 24.24 -4.35 10.91
CA GLY A 471 23.32 -3.65 10.02
C GLY A 471 22.98 -2.27 10.55
N LEU A 472 23.21 -1.23 9.74
CA LEU A 472 22.88 0.15 10.08
C LEU A 472 21.71 0.63 9.23
N SER A 473 20.74 1.26 9.88
CA SER A 473 19.57 1.84 9.23
C SER A 473 19.54 3.34 9.41
N GLY A 474 19.07 4.04 8.40
CA GLY A 474 18.94 5.48 8.38
C GLY A 474 18.36 5.95 7.05
N LEU A 475 17.60 7.03 7.10
CA LEU A 475 16.86 7.62 6.01
C LEU A 475 17.34 9.03 5.66
N ILE A 476 17.87 9.77 6.64
CA ILE A 476 18.27 11.17 6.45
C ILE A 476 19.75 11.29 6.05
N THR A 477 20.11 12.37 5.35
CA THR A 477 21.49 12.62 4.91
C THR A 477 22.52 12.59 6.06
N PRO A 478 22.26 13.18 7.25
CA PRO A 478 23.18 13.05 8.38
C PRO A 478 23.39 11.60 8.85
N SER A 479 22.42 10.71 8.64
CA SER A 479 22.55 9.30 8.99
C SER A 479 23.59 8.60 8.14
N LEU A 480 23.78 9.04 6.89
CA LEU A 480 24.84 8.49 6.05
C LEU A 480 26.21 8.85 6.61
N GLU A 481 26.39 10.08 7.09
CA GLU A 481 27.62 10.50 7.77
C GLU A 481 27.86 9.70 9.06
N GLU A 482 26.81 9.45 9.84
CA GLU A 482 26.91 8.60 11.05
C GLU A 482 27.19 7.13 10.71
N MET A 483 26.63 6.59 9.62
CA MET A 483 26.96 5.25 9.13
C MET A 483 28.42 5.15 8.68
N GLN A 484 28.90 6.17 7.96
CA GLN A 484 30.30 6.28 7.57
C GLN A 484 31.20 6.37 8.80
N TYR A 485 30.78 7.12 9.81
CA TYR A 485 31.48 7.24 11.08
C TYR A 485 31.57 5.88 11.80
N VAL A 486 30.45 5.14 11.93
CA VAL A 486 30.45 3.79 12.52
C VAL A 486 31.38 2.84 11.76
N ALA A 487 31.30 2.83 10.43
CA ALA A 487 32.18 2.01 9.60
C ALA A 487 33.66 2.41 9.75
N GLY A 488 33.95 3.71 9.87
CA GLY A 488 35.30 4.23 10.12
C GLY A 488 35.84 3.82 11.49
N GLU A 489 35.03 3.88 12.54
CA GLU A 489 35.41 3.43 13.88
C GLU A 489 35.63 1.91 13.92
N MET A 490 34.82 1.11 13.20
CA MET A 490 35.06 -0.33 13.05
C MET A 490 36.42 -0.64 12.40
N GLN A 491 36.92 0.19 11.47
CA GLN A 491 38.23 -0.02 10.86
C GLN A 491 39.41 0.28 11.80
N LYS A 492 39.20 1.20 12.76
CA LYS A 492 40.23 1.57 13.75
C LYS A 492 40.31 0.59 14.91
N ASP A 493 39.26 -0.20 15.13
CA ASP A 493 39.14 -1.12 16.25
C ASP A 493 39.62 -2.52 15.86
N ASP A 494 40.67 -2.98 16.56
CA ASP A 494 41.33 -4.26 16.24
C ASP A 494 40.39 -5.46 16.33
N HIS A 495 39.34 -5.41 17.16
CA HIS A 495 38.37 -6.50 17.27
C HIS A 495 37.65 -6.78 15.94
N PHE A 496 37.23 -5.73 15.24
CA PHE A 496 36.51 -5.86 13.97
C PHE A 496 37.47 -6.02 12.79
N ARG A 497 38.67 -5.43 12.86
CA ARG A 497 39.69 -5.54 11.80
C ARG A 497 40.28 -6.94 11.66
N LEU A 498 40.49 -7.64 12.78
CA LEU A 498 41.11 -8.97 12.83
C LEU A 498 40.15 -10.13 12.52
N ARG A 499 38.83 -9.85 12.46
CA ARG A 499 37.76 -10.82 12.19
C ARG A 499 37.33 -10.88 10.70
N LYS A 500 38.10 -10.26 9.79
CA LYS A 500 37.81 -10.22 8.35
C LYS A 500 37.89 -11.56 7.64
#